data_AF-A0A6B3HG39-F1
#
_entry.id   AF-A0A6B3HG39-F1
#
_cell.length_a   1.000
_cell.length_b   1.000
_cell.length_c   1.000
_cell.angle_alpha   90.00
_cell.angle_beta   90.00
_cell.angle_gamma   90.00
#
_symmetry.space_group_name_H-M   'P 1'
#
loop_
_entity.id
_entity.type
_entity.pdbx_description
1 polymer ?
#
loop_
_entity_poly.entity_id
_entity_poly.type
_entity_poly.pdbx_seq_one_letter_code
_entity_poly.pdbx_strand_id
1 'polypeptide(L)'
;PTGTVVETEGGYLLNGSWRFNTGSPGAHWNFTAAMLERPDGSHEEVMAIVPMDQLTVADDWHVSAGSATGSATSTAKDVFVPAHHVTRFEEVMVSATGNRSNTGATGRNYGLLSFVMAECAAVFIGIARGAYELFLERVPG
;
A
#
# COMPACT_ATOMS: atom_id res chain seq x y z
N PRO A 1 -1.12 -11.84 -4.86
CA PRO A 1 -0.14 -11.44 -3.82
C PRO A 1 0.94 -12.51 -3.62
N THR A 2 2.19 -12.11 -3.36
CA THR A 2 3.28 -13.03 -2.97
C THR A 2 3.34 -13.30 -1.48
N GLY A 3 2.69 -12.46 -0.66
CA GLY A 3 2.59 -12.65 0.78
C GLY A 3 1.50 -13.65 1.16
N THR A 4 1.73 -14.33 2.28
CA THR A 4 0.81 -15.27 2.90
C THR A 4 0.57 -14.90 4.35
N VAL A 5 -0.62 -15.21 4.84
CA VAL A 5 -0.94 -15.19 6.27
C VAL A 5 -1.51 -16.53 6.70
N VAL A 6 -1.14 -16.96 7.89
CA VAL A 6 -1.67 -18.18 8.53
C VAL A 6 -2.29 -17.78 9.87
N GLU A 7 -3.47 -18.30 10.17
CA GLU A 7 -4.15 -18.07 11.46
C GLU A 7 -3.30 -18.57 12.63
N THR A 8 -3.25 -17.76 13.70
CA THR A 8 -2.63 -18.12 14.97
C THR A 8 -3.46 -17.54 16.13
N GLU A 9 -3.06 -17.80 17.37
CA GLU A 9 -3.77 -17.28 18.54
C GLU A 9 -3.77 -15.73 18.53
N GLY A 10 -4.96 -15.14 18.44
CA GLY A 10 -5.15 -13.68 18.48
C GLY A 10 -4.87 -12.92 17.18
N GLY A 11 -4.46 -13.59 16.09
CA GLY A 11 -4.11 -12.92 14.85
C GLY A 11 -3.56 -13.85 13.77
N TYR A 12 -2.55 -13.35 13.07
CA TYR A 12 -1.97 -14.00 11.90
C TYR A 12 -0.45 -13.91 11.91
N LEU A 13 0.22 -14.90 11.32
CA LEU A 13 1.64 -14.83 10.98
C LEU A 13 1.79 -14.44 9.52
N LEU A 14 2.39 -13.28 9.26
CA LEU A 14 2.61 -12.71 7.93
C LEU A 14 4.02 -13.03 7.43
N ASN A 15 4.07 -13.55 6.20
CA ASN A 15 5.29 -13.75 5.44
C ASN A 15 5.12 -13.18 4.04
N GLY A 16 6.15 -12.56 3.48
CA GLY A 16 6.08 -12.05 2.11
C GLY A 16 7.10 -10.98 1.80
N SER A 17 7.24 -10.69 0.51
CA SER A 17 8.05 -9.59 0.00
C SER A 17 7.27 -8.85 -1.08
N TRP A 18 7.13 -7.54 -0.89
CA TRP A 18 6.37 -6.65 -1.76
C TRP A 18 7.30 -5.60 -2.33
N ARG A 19 7.38 -5.52 -3.66
CA ARG A 19 8.11 -4.47 -4.37
C ARG A 19 7.22 -3.23 -4.55
N PHE A 20 7.82 -2.09 -4.86
CA PHE A 20 7.11 -0.85 -5.18
C PHE A 20 6.34 -0.21 -4.01
N ASN A 21 6.87 -0.27 -2.77
CA ASN A 21 6.25 0.45 -1.64
C ASN A 21 6.70 1.91 -1.64
N THR A 22 6.03 2.73 -2.44
CA THR A 22 6.28 4.18 -2.54
C THR A 22 6.23 4.85 -1.17
N GLY A 23 7.26 5.65 -0.85
CA GLY A 23 7.37 6.38 0.41
C GLY A 23 7.77 5.52 1.61
N SER A 24 8.05 4.22 1.42
CA SER A 24 8.37 3.31 2.52
C SER A 24 9.51 3.76 3.44
N PRO A 25 10.60 4.42 3.00
CA PRO A 25 11.66 4.88 3.91
C PRO A 25 11.19 5.90 4.96
N GLY A 26 10.10 6.62 4.71
CA GLY A 26 9.53 7.61 5.63
C GLY A 26 8.19 7.19 6.24
N ALA A 27 7.70 5.99 5.93
CA ALA A 27 6.41 5.51 6.42
C ALA A 27 6.55 4.92 7.84
N HIS A 28 5.48 5.04 8.63
CA HIS A 28 5.38 4.37 9.93
C HIS A 28 4.61 3.05 9.85
N TRP A 29 3.79 2.88 8.80
CA TRP A 29 2.93 1.71 8.57
C TRP A 29 2.95 1.35 7.10
N ASN A 30 2.73 0.07 6.79
CA ASN A 30 2.49 -0.42 5.44
C ASN A 30 1.18 -1.21 5.34
N PHE A 31 0.56 -1.15 4.17
CA PHE A 31 -0.57 -2.00 3.79
C PHE A 31 -0.02 -3.13 2.90
N THR A 32 -0.10 -4.37 3.36
CA THR A 32 0.44 -5.52 2.64
C THR A 32 -0.67 -6.50 2.26
N ALA A 33 -0.90 -6.66 0.96
CA ALA A 33 -1.83 -7.66 0.44
C ALA A 33 -1.23 -9.06 0.61
N ALA A 34 -2.01 -10.00 1.16
CA ALA A 34 -1.59 -11.37 1.40
C ALA A 34 -2.71 -12.36 1.10
N MET A 35 -2.35 -13.62 0.88
CA MET A 35 -3.30 -14.72 0.81
C MET A 35 -3.41 -15.38 2.18
N LEU A 36 -4.61 -15.39 2.75
CA LEU A 36 -4.95 -16.20 3.91
C LEU A 36 -5.23 -17.63 3.45
N GLU A 37 -4.43 -18.57 3.94
CA GLU A 37 -4.69 -20.00 3.78
C GLU A 37 -5.51 -20.49 4.97
N ARG A 38 -6.69 -21.08 4.69
CA ARG A 38 -7.58 -21.64 5.70
C ARG A 38 -7.30 -23.13 5.93
N PRO A 39 -7.66 -23.69 7.10
CA PRO A 39 -7.45 -25.12 7.38
C PRO A 39 -8.13 -26.08 6.40
N ASP A 40 -9.16 -25.64 5.68
CA ASP A 40 -9.87 -26.41 4.66
C ASP A 40 -9.23 -26.34 3.26
N GLY A 41 -8.08 -25.65 3.13
CA GLY A 41 -7.37 -25.44 1.87
C GLY A 41 -7.95 -24.32 0.99
N SER A 42 -9.01 -23.65 1.44
CA SER A 42 -9.50 -22.45 0.77
C SER A 42 -8.57 -21.26 1.00
N HIS A 43 -8.59 -20.32 0.06
CA HIS A 43 -7.75 -19.14 0.10
C HIS A 43 -8.59 -17.88 0.01
N GLU A 44 -8.21 -16.85 0.77
CA GLU A 44 -8.86 -15.55 0.77
C GLU A 44 -7.83 -14.43 0.65
N GLU A 45 -8.09 -13.44 -0.21
CA GLU A 45 -7.23 -12.27 -0.30
C GLU A 45 -7.56 -11.29 0.83
N VAL A 46 -6.54 -10.93 1.60
CA VAL A 46 -6.65 -10.03 2.74
C VAL A 46 -5.66 -8.89 2.62
N MET A 47 -5.95 -7.80 3.32
CA MET A 47 -5.04 -6.69 3.53
C MET A 47 -4.65 -6.65 5.01
N ALA A 48 -3.34 -6.65 5.28
CA ALA A 48 -2.79 -6.45 6.61
C ALA A 48 -2.18 -5.05 6.75
N ILE A 49 -2.40 -4.38 7.88
CA ILE A 49 -1.64 -3.19 8.28
C ILE A 49 -0.54 -3.56 9.26
N VAL A 50 0.70 -3.20 8.93
CA VAL A 50 1.87 -3.61 9.70
C VAL A 50 2.73 -2.39 10.02
N PRO A 51 3.19 -2.22 11.27
CA PRO A 51 4.20 -1.24 11.61
C PRO A 51 5.46 -1.45 10.76
N MET A 52 6.04 -0.37 10.24
CA MET A 52 7.23 -0.44 9.38
C MET A 52 8.46 -0.97 10.12
N ASP A 53 8.53 -0.83 11.46
CA ASP A 53 9.61 -1.36 12.29
C ASP A 53 9.59 -2.89 12.43
N GLN A 54 8.49 -3.54 12.06
CA GLN A 54 8.38 -5.00 11.97
C GLN A 54 8.75 -5.53 10.58
N LEU A 55 8.97 -4.65 9.61
CA LEU A 55 9.34 -5.00 8.24
C LEU A 55 10.82 -4.71 7.99
N THR A 56 11.42 -5.48 7.11
CA THR A 56 12.72 -5.12 6.52
C THR A 56 12.51 -4.36 5.23
N VAL A 57 13.06 -3.16 5.11
CA VAL A 57 13.06 -2.36 3.89
C VAL A 57 14.42 -2.50 3.20
N ALA A 58 14.41 -2.90 1.94
CA ALA A 58 15.61 -3.04 1.13
C ALA A 58 16.05 -1.69 0.55
N ASP A 59 17.36 -1.51 0.35
CA ASP A 59 17.89 -0.44 -0.50
C ASP A 59 18.00 -0.94 -1.93
N ASP A 60 16.86 -1.02 -2.62
CA ASP A 60 16.77 -1.59 -3.98
C ASP A 60 16.07 -0.67 -5.00
N TRP A 61 15.79 0.57 -4.61
CA TRP A 61 15.11 1.55 -5.48
C TRP A 61 16.08 2.39 -6.32
N HIS A 62 16.88 1.72 -7.14
CA HIS A 62 17.83 2.37 -8.06
C HIS A 62 17.23 2.47 -9.48
N VAL A 63 16.47 3.53 -9.75
CA VAL A 63 15.70 3.71 -11.00
C VAL A 63 16.00 5.04 -11.69
N SER A 64 15.74 5.12 -13.00
CA SER A 64 15.96 6.33 -13.81
C SER A 64 14.84 7.36 -13.73
N ALA A 65 13.64 6.98 -13.27
CA ALA A 65 12.49 7.84 -13.12
C ALA A 65 11.79 7.57 -11.78
N GLY A 66 11.37 8.64 -11.09
CA GLY A 66 10.76 8.51 -9.77
C GLY A 66 11.73 8.06 -8.68
N SER A 67 13.04 8.28 -8.81
CA SER A 67 14.02 7.85 -7.80
C SER A 67 13.73 8.40 -6.40
N ALA A 68 13.21 9.63 -6.32
CA ALA A 68 12.84 10.27 -5.06
C ALA A 68 11.59 9.67 -4.39
N THR A 69 10.82 8.78 -5.05
CA THR A 69 9.65 8.14 -4.44
C THR A 69 10.05 7.10 -3.39
N GLY A 70 11.28 6.58 -3.44
CA GLY A 70 11.75 5.55 -2.52
C GLY A 70 10.85 4.32 -2.51
N SER A 71 10.44 3.81 -3.68
CA SER A 71 9.48 2.70 -3.81
C SER A 71 10.12 1.33 -3.53
N ALA A 72 10.85 1.25 -2.42
CA ALA A 72 11.65 0.11 -2.01
C ALA A 72 10.81 -1.14 -1.74
N THR A 73 11.49 -2.28 -1.81
CA THR A 73 10.93 -3.56 -1.39
C THR A 73 10.83 -3.62 0.14
N SER A 74 9.68 -4.04 0.64
CA SER A 74 9.49 -4.37 2.07
C SER A 74 9.21 -5.87 2.22
N THR A 75 9.75 -6.47 3.28
CA THR A 75 9.67 -7.90 3.53
C THR A 75 9.24 -8.17 4.96
N ALA A 76 8.25 -9.05 5.11
CA ALA A 76 7.83 -9.62 6.39
C ALA A 76 8.34 -11.06 6.47
N LYS A 77 8.92 -11.42 7.61
CA LYS A 77 9.29 -12.81 7.92
C LYS A 77 8.77 -13.14 9.30
N ASP A 78 7.78 -14.03 9.34
CA ASP A 78 7.11 -14.49 10.57
C ASP A 78 6.63 -13.34 11.47
N VAL A 79 6.07 -12.29 10.86
CA VAL A 79 5.59 -11.10 11.58
C VAL A 79 4.20 -11.40 12.15
N PHE A 80 4.03 -11.28 13.46
CA PHE A 80 2.71 -11.37 14.07
C PHE A 80 1.88 -10.12 13.78
N VAL A 81 0.69 -10.31 13.20
CA VAL A 81 -0.28 -9.25 12.90
C VAL A 81 -1.57 -9.52 13.68
N PRO A 82 -1.99 -8.62 14.60
CA PRO A 82 -3.23 -8.79 15.35
C PRO A 82 -4.46 -8.91 14.43
N ALA A 83 -5.47 -9.69 14.81
CA ALA A 83 -6.66 -9.90 13.97
C ALA A 83 -7.39 -8.60 13.59
N HIS A 84 -7.31 -7.55 14.42
CA HIS A 84 -7.93 -6.25 14.14
C HIS A 84 -7.16 -5.39 13.13
N HIS A 85 -5.95 -5.80 12.73
CA HIS A 85 -5.15 -5.19 11.67
C HIS A 85 -5.33 -5.87 10.30
N VAL A 86 -6.16 -6.90 10.22
CA VAL A 86 -6.41 -7.65 8.98
C VAL A 86 -7.88 -7.52 8.60
N THR A 87 -8.13 -7.27 7.32
CA THR A 87 -9.50 -7.21 6.76
C THR A 87 -9.50 -7.77 5.34
N ARG A 88 -10.69 -8.07 4.82
CA ARG A 88 -10.85 -8.64 3.48
C ARG A 88 -10.43 -7.61 2.44
N PHE A 89 -9.66 -8.03 1.43
CA PHE A 89 -9.13 -7.11 0.42
C PHE A 89 -10.23 -6.34 -0.30
N GLU A 90 -11.32 -7.03 -0.68
CA GLU A 90 -12.48 -6.43 -1.34
C GLU A 90 -13.08 -5.27 -0.53
N GLU A 91 -13.15 -5.39 0.80
CA GLU A 91 -13.71 -4.37 1.67
C GLU A 91 -12.88 -3.09 1.67
N VAL A 92 -11.55 -3.21 1.62
CA VAL A 92 -10.63 -2.06 1.55
C VAL A 92 -10.82 -1.30 0.23
N MET A 93 -10.98 -2.05 -0.87
CA MET A 93 -11.04 -1.46 -2.21
C MET A 93 -12.28 -0.61 -2.44
N VAL A 94 -13.42 -0.99 -1.84
CA VAL A 94 -14.71 -0.32 -2.05
C VAL A 94 -15.22 0.43 -0.81
N SER A 95 -14.38 0.66 0.19
CA SER A 95 -14.75 1.34 1.44
C SER A 95 -15.87 0.63 2.23
N ALA A 96 -15.87 -0.71 2.20
CA ALA A 96 -16.83 -1.55 2.90
C ALA A 96 -16.25 -2.19 4.17
N THR A 97 -15.21 -1.62 4.79
CA THR A 97 -14.59 -2.09 6.04
C THR A 97 -15.45 -1.92 7.30
N GLY A 98 -16.75 -1.66 7.13
CA GLY A 98 -17.76 -1.58 8.19
C GLY A 98 -17.51 -0.44 9.19
N ASN A 99 -17.69 -0.72 10.48
CA ASN A 99 -17.52 0.24 11.59
C ASN A 99 -16.04 0.49 11.98
N ARG A 100 -15.07 -0.07 11.23
CA ARG A 100 -13.64 0.00 11.58
C ARG A 100 -13.01 1.37 11.36
N SER A 101 -13.65 2.24 10.57
CA SER A 101 -13.42 3.69 10.61
C SER A 101 -14.49 4.39 9.80
N ASN A 102 -15.41 5.07 10.48
CA ASN A 102 -16.10 6.21 9.90
C ASN A 102 -16.47 7.21 11.00
N THR A 103 -15.49 8.02 11.42
CA THR A 103 -15.58 8.96 12.55
C THR A 103 -16.57 10.12 12.35
N GLY A 104 -17.57 9.98 11.48
CA GLY A 104 -18.50 11.04 11.10
C GLY A 104 -17.86 12.19 10.34
N ALA A 105 -16.57 12.09 10.03
CA ALA A 105 -15.82 13.08 9.28
C ALA A 105 -16.25 13.06 7.81
N THR A 106 -16.80 14.19 7.35
CA THR A 106 -17.15 14.38 5.94
C THR A 106 -15.92 14.26 5.05
N GLY A 107 -16.08 13.63 3.88
CA GLY A 107 -15.02 13.54 2.87
C GLY A 107 -14.00 12.42 3.06
N ARG A 108 -14.19 11.49 4.02
CA ARG A 108 -13.30 10.30 4.21
C ARG A 108 -13.94 8.98 3.78
N ASN A 109 -15.10 9.04 3.13
CA ASN A 109 -15.88 7.88 2.66
C ASN A 109 -15.51 7.52 1.21
N TYR A 110 -14.26 7.13 0.98
CA TYR A 110 -13.82 6.67 -0.33
C TYR A 110 -13.03 5.37 -0.19
N GLY A 111 -13.16 4.49 -1.19
CA GLY A 111 -12.40 3.24 -1.25
C GLY A 111 -10.94 3.51 -1.57
N LEU A 112 -10.06 2.60 -1.17
CA LEU A 112 -8.63 2.71 -1.46
C LEU A 112 -8.37 2.83 -2.97
N LEU A 113 -9.15 2.13 -3.81
CA LEU A 113 -9.01 2.21 -5.26
C LEU A 113 -9.22 3.63 -5.78
N SER A 114 -10.34 4.26 -5.40
CA SER A 114 -10.68 5.61 -5.85
C SER A 114 -9.64 6.64 -5.38
N PHE A 115 -9.15 6.47 -4.15
CA PHE A 115 -8.10 7.31 -3.60
C PHE A 115 -6.81 7.22 -4.42
N VAL A 116 -6.29 6.00 -4.61
CA VAL A 116 -5.05 5.76 -5.37
C VAL A 116 -5.16 6.27 -6.80
N MET A 117 -6.31 6.04 -7.46
CA MET A 117 -6.54 6.53 -8.83
C MET A 117 -6.53 8.05 -8.93
N ALA A 118 -7.15 8.74 -7.96
CA ALA A 118 -7.18 10.20 -7.92
C ALA A 118 -5.77 10.79 -7.71
N GLU A 119 -4.97 10.21 -6.80
CA GLU A 119 -3.59 10.64 -6.55
C GLU A 119 -2.69 10.43 -7.77
N CYS A 120 -2.75 9.24 -8.39
CA CYS A 120 -1.97 8.92 -9.59
C CYS A 120 -2.25 9.91 -10.72
N ALA A 121 -3.52 10.21 -10.98
CA ALA A 121 -3.89 11.12 -12.06
C ALA A 121 -3.32 12.54 -11.84
N ALA A 122 -3.38 13.05 -10.61
CA ALA A 122 -2.86 14.36 -10.26
C ALA A 122 -1.35 14.49 -10.53
N VAL A 123 -0.57 13.45 -10.19
CA VAL A 123 0.89 13.43 -10.43
C VAL A 123 1.20 13.57 -11.92
N PHE A 124 0.56 12.78 -12.79
CA PHE A 124 0.83 12.84 -14.23
C PHE A 124 0.42 14.17 -14.86
N ILE A 125 -0.69 14.76 -14.42
CA ILE A 125 -1.11 16.10 -14.86
C ILE A 125 -0.08 17.15 -14.45
N GLY A 126 0.45 17.08 -13.23
CA GLY A 126 1.50 17.98 -12.75
C GLY A 126 2.77 17.88 -13.58
N ILE A 127 3.23 16.66 -13.88
CA ILE A 127 4.40 16.42 -14.74
C ILE A 127 4.19 17.02 -16.13
N ALA A 128 3.03 16.80 -16.75
CA ALA A 128 2.73 17.33 -18.08
C ALA A 128 2.69 18.86 -18.10
N ARG A 129 2.11 19.49 -17.08
CA ARG A 129 2.09 20.96 -16.94
C ARG A 129 3.49 21.52 -16.78
N GLY A 130 4.30 20.96 -15.87
CA GLY A 130 5.67 21.42 -15.66
C GLY A 130 6.54 21.25 -16.91
N ALA A 131 6.37 20.16 -17.67
CA ALA A 131 7.06 19.97 -18.94
C ALA A 131 6.65 21.03 -20.00
N TYR A 132 5.36 21.35 -20.07
CA TYR A 132 4.83 22.37 -20.98
C TYR A 132 5.33 23.77 -20.62
N GLU A 133 5.28 24.15 -19.35
CA GLU A 133 5.79 25.43 -18.85
C GLU A 133 7.29 25.58 -19.14
N LEU A 134 8.09 24.56 -18.80
CA LEU A 134 9.52 24.56 -19.07
C LEU A 134 9.86 24.65 -20.57
N PHE A 135 9.03 24.03 -21.42
CA PHE A 135 9.18 24.16 -22.86
C PHE A 135 8.94 25.60 -23.32
N LEU A 136 7.82 26.21 -22.89
CA LEU A 136 7.50 27.60 -23.26
C LEU A 136 8.54 28.61 -22.76
N GLU A 137 9.12 28.40 -21.58
CA GLU A 137 10.21 29.24 -21.07
C GLU A 137 11.48 29.21 -21.94
N ARG A 138 11.71 28.10 -22.63
CA ARG A 138 12.95 27.86 -23.39
C ARG A 138 12.82 28.07 -24.88
N VAL A 139 11.60 28.13 -25.42
CA VAL A 139 11.40 28.46 -26.82
C VAL A 139 11.77 29.93 -27.03
N PRO A 140 12.73 30.25 -27.92
CA PRO A 140 12.99 31.63 -28.31
C PRO A 140 11.74 32.22 -28.95
N GLY A 141 11.38 33.44 -28.57
CA GLY A 141 10.38 34.23 -29.28
C GLY A 141 10.79 34.49 -30.73
#